data_AF-A0A917LRI2-F1
#
_entry.id   AF-A0A917LRI2-F1
#
_cell.length_a   1.000
_cell.length_b   1.000
_cell.length_c   1.000
_cell.angle_alpha   90.00
_cell.angle_beta   90.00
_cell.angle_gamma   90.00
#
_symmetry.space_group_name_H-M   'P 1'
#
loop_
_entity.id
_entity.type
_entity.pdbx_description
1 polymer ?
#
loop_
_entity_poly.entity_id
_entity_poly.type
_entity_poly.pdbx_seq_one_letter_code
_entity_poly.pdbx_strand_id
1 'polypeptide(L)' 'MGRGRQKAKATRQAREMKYFSPQTDLTALQRELRGSEQPSPVEEPVVDRIDEDEDEYSAYVDKYADDYDEDFRR' A
#
# COMPACT_ATOMS: atom_id res chain seq x y z
N MET A 1 -15.17 -21.12 35.00
CA MET A 1 -14.22 -21.97 34.24
C MET A 1 -14.34 -21.85 32.70
N GLY A 2 -14.63 -20.67 32.13
CA GLY A 2 -14.83 -20.51 30.67
C GLY A 2 -13.83 -19.63 29.92
N ARG A 3 -13.01 -18.84 30.64
CA ARG A 3 -12.15 -17.80 30.03
C ARG A 3 -10.96 -18.36 29.24
N GLY A 4 -10.40 -19.50 29.64
CA GLY A 4 -9.24 -20.11 28.95
C GLY A 4 -9.54 -20.55 27.52
N ARG A 5 -10.74 -21.10 27.29
CA ARG A 5 -11.19 -21.51 25.94
C ARG A 5 -11.46 -20.31 25.04
N GLN A 6 -12.06 -19.26 25.59
CA GLN A 6 -12.28 -18.00 24.86
C GLN A 6 -10.95 -17.35 24.48
N LYS A 7 -9.99 -17.28 25.42
CA LYS A 7 -8.64 -16.75 25.15
C LYS A 7 -7.93 -17.55 24.06
N ALA A 8 -7.97 -18.88 24.11
CA ALA A 8 -7.37 -19.73 23.09
C ALA A 8 -8.00 -19.51 21.70
N LYS A 9 -9.33 -19.42 21.61
CA LYS A 9 -10.03 -19.11 20.36
C LYS A 9 -9.67 -17.72 19.82
N ALA A 10 -9.62 -16.71 20.69
CA ALA A 10 -9.25 -15.35 20.30
C ALA A 10 -7.81 -15.27 19.78
N THR A 11 -6.85 -15.89 20.46
CA THR A 11 -5.45 -15.93 19.99
C THR A 11 -5.32 -16.63 18.65
N ARG A 12 -6.07 -17.72 18.43
CA ARG A 12 -6.08 -18.42 17.13
C ARG A 12 -6.64 -17.53 16.03
N GLN A 13 -7.81 -16.93 16.24
CA GLN A 13 -8.43 -16.02 15.27
C GLN A 13 -7.52 -14.81 14.97
N ALA A 14 -6.90 -14.21 15.99
CA ALA A 14 -6.00 -13.09 15.80
C ALA A 14 -4.77 -13.46 14.96
N ARG A 15 -4.23 -14.68 15.13
CA ARG A 15 -3.14 -15.18 14.29
C ARG A 15 -3.59 -15.46 12.88
N GLU A 16 -4.78 -16.03 12.70
CA GLU A 16 -5.39 -16.20 11.39
C GLU A 16 -5.51 -14.83 10.73
N MET A 17 -6.11 -13.82 11.37
CA MET A 17 -6.21 -12.46 10.82
C MET A 17 -4.85 -11.79 10.54
N LYS A 18 -3.86 -11.96 11.42
CA LYS A 18 -2.55 -11.32 11.28
C LYS A 18 -1.72 -11.93 10.13
N TYR A 19 -1.83 -13.23 9.93
CA TYR A 19 -1.03 -13.97 8.95
C TYR A 19 -1.88 -14.50 7.79
N PHE A 20 -3.12 -14.02 7.64
CA PHE A 20 -3.98 -14.35 6.52
C PHE A 20 -3.48 -13.58 5.29
N SER A 21 -2.88 -14.33 4.37
CA SER A 21 -2.70 -13.87 3.00
C SER A 21 -3.89 -14.37 2.19
N PRO A 22 -4.79 -13.49 1.72
CA PRO A 22 -5.83 -13.91 0.79
C PRO A 22 -5.17 -14.51 -0.46
N GLN A 23 -5.79 -15.56 -1.00
CA GLN A 23 -5.42 -16.04 -2.33
C GLN A 23 -5.93 -15.04 -3.35
N THR A 24 -5.02 -14.46 -4.13
CA THR A 24 -5.35 -13.54 -5.21
C THR A 24 -5.56 -14.32 -6.50
N ASP A 25 -6.69 -14.10 -7.17
CA ASP A 25 -6.89 -14.61 -8.53
C ASP A 25 -6.13 -13.73 -9.51
N LEU A 26 -4.91 -14.15 -9.84
CA LEU A 26 -4.05 -13.44 -10.78
C LEU A 26 -4.64 -13.38 -12.20
N THR A 27 -5.51 -14.33 -12.58
CA THR A 27 -6.11 -14.37 -13.92
C THR A 27 -7.19 -13.31 -14.07
N ALA A 28 -8.01 -13.11 -13.03
CA ALA A 28 -8.99 -12.04 -12.98
C ALA A 28 -8.30 -10.65 -13.01
N LEU A 29 -7.24 -10.47 -12.23
CA LEU A 29 -6.45 -9.24 -12.20
C LEU A 29 -5.83 -8.90 -13.57
N GLN A 30 -5.24 -9.89 -14.24
CA GLN A 30 -4.68 -9.69 -15.57
C GLN A 30 -5.73 -9.26 -16.60
N ARG A 31 -6.96 -9.80 -16.50
CA ARG A 31 -8.06 -9.43 -17.40
C ARG A 31 -8.51 -7.99 -17.18
N GLU A 32 -8.56 -7.54 -15.93
CA GLU A 32 -8.89 -6.15 -15.59
C GLU A 32 -7.84 -5.18 -16.13
N LEU A 33 -6.55 -5.46 -15.89
CA LEU A 33 -5.44 -4.63 -16.37
C LEU A 33 -5.38 -4.53 -17.90
N ARG A 34 -5.63 -5.63 -18.62
CA ARG A 34 -5.73 -5.62 -20.09
C ARG A 34 -6.99 -4.91 -20.59
N GLY A 35 -8.06 -4.89 -19.79
CA GLY A 35 -9.30 -4.19 -20.10
C GLY A 35 -9.21 -2.68 -19.93
N SER A 36 -8.34 -2.20 -19.02
CA SER A 36 -8.06 -0.77 -18.83
C SER A 36 -7.15 -0.13 -19.89
N GLU A 37 -6.57 -0.91 -20.81
CA GLU A 37 -5.85 -0.38 -21.99
C GLU A 37 -6.80 0.09 -23.11
N GLN A 38 -8.11 -0.04 -22.95
CA GLN A 38 -9.03 0.68 -23.85
C GLN A 38 -8.82 2.18 -23.62
N PRO A 39 -8.61 2.98 -24.68
CA PRO A 39 -8.39 4.42 -24.52
C PRO A 39 -9.64 5.01 -23.87
N SER A 40 -9.54 5.35 -22.59
CA SER A 40 -10.40 6.40 -22.04
C SER A 40 -10.24 7.61 -22.96
N PRO A 41 -11.32 8.34 -23.29
CA PRO A 41 -11.16 9.64 -23.93
C PRO A 41 -10.22 10.43 -23.03
N VAL A 42 -9.04 10.72 -23.57
CA VAL A 42 -7.92 11.35 -22.91
C VAL A 42 -8.44 12.61 -22.23
N GLU A 43 -8.62 12.58 -20.91
CA GLU A 43 -8.46 13.80 -20.12
C GLU A 43 -7.02 14.23 -20.35
N GLU A 44 -6.87 15.52 -20.64
CA GLU A 44 -5.68 16.24 -21.08
C GLU A 44 -4.37 15.71 -20.47
N PRO A 45 -3.24 15.80 -21.21
CA PRO A 45 -1.98 15.25 -20.76
C PRO A 45 -1.65 15.79 -19.36
N VAL A 46 -1.43 14.87 -18.42
CA VAL A 46 -1.17 15.11 -16.99
C VAL A 46 0.11 15.92 -16.72
N VAL A 47 0.74 16.46 -17.76
CA VAL A 47 1.97 17.26 -17.68
C VAL A 47 1.82 18.50 -16.80
N ASP A 48 0.63 19.11 -16.74
CA ASP A 48 0.38 20.28 -15.87
C ASP A 48 0.24 19.92 -14.36
N ARG A 49 0.07 18.65 -13.99
CA ARG A 49 -0.05 18.23 -12.57
C ARG A 49 1.25 17.70 -11.98
N ILE A 50 2.18 17.26 -12.84
CA ILE A 50 3.45 16.68 -12.40
C ILE A 50 4.30 17.71 -11.65
N ASP A 51 4.30 18.97 -12.11
CA ASP A 51 5.06 20.04 -11.46
C ASP A 51 4.57 20.32 -10.01
N GLU A 52 3.26 20.26 -9.75
CA GLU A 52 2.69 20.45 -8.41
C GLU A 52 2.94 19.26 -7.47
N ASP A 53 2.86 18.02 -8.00
CA ASP A 53 3.09 16.80 -7.23
C ASP A 53 4.58 16.58 -6.90
N GLU A 54 5.49 17.03 -7.76
CA GLU A 54 6.95 16.93 -7.55
C GLU A 54 7.43 17.83 -6.40
N ASP A 55 6.86 19.04 -6.26
CA ASP A 55 7.15 19.94 -5.14
C ASP A 55 6.73 19.33 -3.78
N GLU A 56 5.55 18.70 -3.70
CA GLU A 56 5.07 18.04 -2.48
C GLU A 56 5.94 16.81 -2.13
N TYR A 57 6.32 16.02 -3.14
CA TYR A 57 7.19 14.87 -2.97
C TYR A 57 8.60 15.29 -2.52
N SER A 58 9.16 16.34 -3.11
CA SER A 58 10.47 16.88 -2.73
C SER A 58 10.49 17.37 -1.28
N ALA A 59 9.45 18.09 -0.84
CA ALA A 59 9.33 18.55 0.55
C ALA A 59 9.23 17.39 1.55
N TYR A 60 8.57 16.30 1.17
CA TYR A 60 8.50 15.09 2.00
C TYR A 60 9.87 14.40 2.09
N VAL A 61 10.61 14.31 0.99
CA VAL A 61 11.96 13.74 0.96
C VAL A 61 12.91 14.54 1.84
N ASP A 62 12.94 15.87 1.70
CA ASP A 62 13.80 16.75 2.50
C ASP A 62 13.51 16.63 4.00
N LYS A 63 12.24 16.54 4.40
CA LYS A 63 11.84 16.40 5.80
C LYS A 63 12.43 15.16 6.49
N TYR A 64 12.54 14.05 5.77
CA TYR A 64 13.05 12.79 6.33
C TYR A 64 14.51 12.51 5.97
N ALA A 65 15.11 13.27 5.06
CA ALA A 65 16.52 13.13 4.70
C ALA A 65 17.43 13.28 5.93
N ASP A 66 17.12 14.23 6.82
CA ASP A 66 17.86 14.46 8.07
C ASP A 66 17.78 13.26 9.04
N ASP A 67 16.63 12.59 9.13
CA ASP A 67 16.42 11.41 10.00
C ASP A 67 17.24 10.20 9.51
N TYR A 68 17.34 10.00 8.18
CA TYR A 68 18.13 8.91 7.59
C TYR A 68 19.64 9.14 7.76
N ASP A 69 20.09 10.39 7.64
CA ASP A 69 21.48 10.77 7.85
C ASP A 69 21.93 10.58 9.30
N GLU A 70 21.05 10.79 10.28
CA GLU A 70 21.33 10.58 11.71
C GLU A 70 21.48 9.08 12.07
N ASP A 71 20.63 8.21 11.51
CA ASP A 71 20.68 6.77 11.75
C ASP A 71 21.94 6.13 11.13
N PHE A 72 22.50 6.73 10.07
CA PHE A 72 23.74 6.27 9.44
C PHE A 72 25.02 6.80 10.11
N ARG A 73 24.93 7.89 10.90
CA ARG A 73 26.05 8.47 11.66
C ARG A 73 26.22 7.86 13.06
N ARG A 74 25.30 7.02 13.51
CA ARG A 74 25.31 6.35 14.82
C ARG A 74 26.00 5.00 14.80
#